data_AF-A0A978TUZ0-F1
#
_entry.id   AF-A0A978TUZ0-F1
#
_cell.length_a   1.000
_cell.length_b   1.000
_cell.length_c   1.000
_cell.angle_alpha   90.00
_cell.angle_beta   90.00
_cell.angle_gamma   90.00
#
_symmetry.space_group_name_H-M   'P 1'
#
loop_
_entity.id
_entity.type
_entity.pdbx_description
1 polymer ?
#
loop_
_entity_poly.entity_id
_entity_poly.type
_entity_poly.pdbx_seq_one_letter_code
_entity_poly.pdbx_strand_id
1 'polypeptide(L)'
;MTRFLFDRFAKDYLKELLSPLGEVKISDEVRDEVRQIDVRFTPTSTSATSDWIQQLGLLGRMVSQPALFEPFRNPATVSEIRGCMTKLFNVCAGLERRAKRQGTPMQENDYPMLWILTPTLSETQLQAWGASVKMEEGWLSGVYFLAPSWRTAIVVVHQLPTRAETLWLRMLGKGNVQKRAVEELKTLPENNSVRTRCLEFLFDLQATLEANKKDRNPQIEVNDEDEEFFMAVGSLFQEQLNAAEQRGIEQGIERGRSQGKLEGVEEGLKQGVFQGQRLILENLLQVKFGNLDPIMPVLIERMSVVSSEQFTLFLLQLSRVENDETSRQTLPRLFVEEILKFRWGEAEEGEDRESTIRSILSLSPEALTEILSLLNSRSKDEILSAIAQQLPQED
;
A
#
# COMPACT_ATOMS: atom_id res chain seq x y z
N MET A 1 26.34 -19.77 -19.75
CA MET A 1 25.05 -19.05 -19.76
C MET A 1 23.99 -20.06 -20.20
N THR A 2 22.91 -20.21 -19.44
CA THR A 2 21.87 -21.22 -19.68
C THR A 2 21.13 -20.95 -20.98
N ARG A 3 21.04 -21.96 -21.86
CA ARG A 3 20.35 -21.87 -23.16
C ARG A 3 18.84 -22.13 -23.09
N PHE A 4 18.35 -22.77 -22.02
CA PHE A 4 16.95 -23.20 -21.89
C PHE A 4 16.18 -22.35 -20.88
N LEU A 5 14.97 -21.94 -21.23
CA LEU A 5 14.14 -21.10 -20.38
C LEU A 5 13.79 -21.74 -19.03
N PHE A 6 13.41 -23.03 -19.03
CA PHE A 6 13.08 -23.74 -17.80
C PHE A 6 14.23 -23.75 -16.79
N ASP A 7 15.47 -24.01 -17.24
CA ASP A 7 16.63 -24.07 -16.34
C ASP A 7 16.87 -22.70 -15.69
N ARG A 8 16.77 -21.61 -16.47
CA ARG A 8 16.84 -20.25 -15.92
C ARG A 8 15.70 -19.97 -14.95
N PHE A 9 14.47 -20.27 -15.35
CA PHE A 9 13.28 -20.09 -14.53
C PHE A 9 13.42 -20.81 -13.19
N ALA A 10 13.74 -22.10 -13.19
CA ALA A 10 13.80 -22.91 -11.97
C ALA A 10 14.86 -22.39 -10.99
N LYS A 11 16.03 -21.98 -11.51
CA LYS A 11 17.12 -21.40 -10.72
C LYS A 11 16.73 -20.07 -10.08
N ASP A 12 16.26 -19.14 -10.90
CA ASP A 12 15.90 -17.79 -10.44
C ASP A 12 14.67 -17.84 -9.52
N TYR A 13 13.70 -18.71 -9.81
CA TYR A 13 12.52 -18.94 -8.98
C TYR A 13 12.87 -19.49 -7.60
N LEU A 14 13.70 -20.54 -7.53
CA LEU A 14 14.13 -21.10 -6.24
C LEU A 14 14.98 -20.08 -5.47
N LYS A 15 15.86 -19.33 -6.14
CA LYS A 15 16.58 -18.24 -5.49
C LYS A 15 15.65 -17.21 -4.89
N GLU A 16 14.63 -16.80 -5.62
CA GLU A 16 13.71 -15.78 -5.15
C GLU A 16 12.96 -16.23 -3.89
N LEU A 17 12.45 -17.47 -3.88
CA LEU A 17 11.68 -18.00 -2.75
C LEU A 17 12.55 -18.30 -1.51
N LEU A 18 13.82 -18.66 -1.72
CA LEU A 18 14.72 -19.11 -0.65
C LEU A 18 15.64 -18.01 -0.11
N SER A 19 15.88 -16.93 -0.86
CA SER A 19 16.76 -15.82 -0.41
C SER A 19 16.37 -15.21 0.95
N PRO A 20 15.07 -15.13 1.33
CA PRO A 20 14.69 -14.69 2.67
C PRO A 20 15.14 -15.61 3.80
N LEU A 21 15.43 -16.89 3.52
CA LEU A 21 15.76 -17.92 4.51
C LEU A 21 17.26 -18.16 4.67
N GLY A 22 18.08 -17.70 3.74
CA GLY A 22 19.49 -18.03 3.72
C GLY A 22 20.23 -17.60 2.46
N GLU A 23 21.52 -17.95 2.41
CA GLU A 23 22.36 -17.72 1.25
C GLU A 23 21.98 -18.70 0.13
N VAL A 24 21.61 -18.17 -1.04
CA VAL A 24 21.36 -18.97 -2.24
C VAL A 24 22.43 -18.69 -3.30
N LYS A 25 23.06 -19.75 -3.81
CA LYS A 25 23.97 -19.71 -4.97
C LYS A 25 23.36 -20.48 -6.13
N ILE A 26 23.23 -19.80 -7.27
CA ILE A 26 22.82 -20.42 -8.53
C ILE A 26 24.07 -20.84 -9.30
N SER A 27 24.02 -22.00 -9.95
CA SER A 27 25.11 -22.51 -10.80
C SER A 27 26.46 -22.55 -10.06
N ASP A 28 26.46 -23.02 -8.81
CA ASP A 28 27.65 -23.05 -7.93
C ASP A 28 28.68 -24.05 -8.47
N GLU A 29 29.90 -23.57 -8.75
CA GLU A 29 30.95 -24.38 -9.35
C GLU A 29 31.55 -25.40 -8.36
N VAL A 30 31.66 -26.64 -8.81
CA VAL A 30 32.27 -27.73 -8.05
C VAL A 30 33.73 -27.89 -8.49
N ARG A 31 34.69 -27.68 -7.58
CA ARG A 31 36.12 -27.50 -7.93
C ARG A 31 36.84 -28.70 -8.56
N ASP A 32 36.28 -29.91 -8.48
CA ASP A 32 36.97 -31.13 -8.93
C ASP A 32 36.59 -31.58 -10.36
N GLU A 33 35.52 -31.03 -10.95
CA GLU A 33 35.13 -31.22 -12.36
C GLU A 33 34.37 -29.96 -12.76
N VAL A 34 34.50 -29.39 -13.97
CA VAL A 34 33.76 -28.18 -14.42
C VAL A 34 32.24 -28.46 -14.51
N ARG A 35 31.60 -28.68 -13.37
CA ARG A 35 30.21 -29.05 -13.14
C ARG A 35 29.64 -28.04 -12.15
N GLN A 36 28.38 -27.69 -12.35
CA GLN A 36 27.67 -26.71 -11.54
C GLN A 36 26.50 -27.39 -10.85
N ILE A 37 26.25 -27.00 -9.60
CA ILE A 37 24.99 -27.31 -8.92
C ILE A 37 24.00 -26.22 -9.25
N ASP A 38 22.79 -26.61 -9.62
CA ASP A 38 21.82 -25.63 -10.12
C ASP A 38 21.44 -24.61 -9.05
N VAL A 39 21.10 -25.07 -7.84
CA VAL A 39 20.85 -24.20 -6.69
C VAL A 39 21.45 -24.81 -5.43
N ARG A 40 22.29 -24.05 -4.73
CA ARG A 40 22.79 -24.37 -3.39
C ARG A 40 22.21 -23.38 -2.39
N PHE A 41 21.58 -23.91 -1.35
CA PHE A 41 21.03 -23.16 -0.25
C PHE A 41 21.81 -23.43 1.05
N THR A 42 22.14 -22.36 1.78
CA THR A 42 22.72 -22.43 3.13
C THR A 42 21.86 -21.59 4.06
N PRO A 43 21.19 -22.19 5.07
CA PRO A 43 20.34 -21.45 5.98
C PRO A 43 21.15 -20.45 6.81
N THR A 44 20.62 -19.26 7.01
CA THR A 44 21.17 -18.31 8.00
C THR A 44 20.54 -18.63 9.35
N SER A 45 21.31 -18.60 10.45
CA SER A 45 20.87 -18.99 11.81
C SER A 45 19.76 -18.11 12.45
N THR A 46 19.00 -17.38 11.65
CA THR A 46 18.01 -16.42 12.15
C THR A 46 16.66 -17.09 12.33
N SER A 47 16.26 -17.22 13.59
CA SER A 47 14.95 -17.63 14.12
C SER A 47 13.76 -16.73 13.68
N ALA A 48 13.86 -16.04 12.55
CA ALA A 48 12.91 -15.00 12.14
C ALA A 48 12.39 -15.23 10.72
N THR A 49 11.62 -16.31 10.52
CA THR A 49 10.57 -16.41 9.47
C THR A 49 9.75 -17.69 9.65
N SER A 50 9.09 -17.87 10.81
CA SER A 50 8.18 -19.02 10.99
C SER A 50 7.05 -19.00 9.96
N ASP A 51 6.49 -17.82 9.66
CA ASP A 51 5.39 -17.65 8.71
C ASP A 51 5.83 -17.88 7.25
N TRP A 52 6.98 -17.36 6.81
CA TRP A 52 7.49 -17.61 5.44
C TRP A 52 7.78 -19.09 5.19
N ILE A 53 8.42 -19.78 6.15
CA ILE A 53 8.68 -21.23 6.06
C ILE A 53 7.35 -22.00 6.01
N GLN A 54 6.36 -21.61 6.82
CA GLN A 54 5.03 -22.23 6.79
C GLN A 54 4.31 -22.00 5.46
N GLN A 55 4.36 -20.78 4.92
CA GLN A 55 3.79 -20.43 3.62
C GLN A 55 4.48 -21.18 2.46
N LEU A 56 5.78 -21.46 2.57
CA LEU A 56 6.52 -22.31 1.63
C LEU A 56 6.20 -23.81 1.73
N GLY A 57 5.53 -24.24 2.80
CA GLY A 57 5.10 -25.63 3.00
C GLY A 57 6.25 -26.63 2.87
N LEU A 58 6.12 -27.57 1.92
CA LEU A 58 7.09 -28.63 1.67
C LEU A 58 8.46 -28.08 1.24
N LEU A 59 8.50 -27.00 0.45
CA LEU A 59 9.77 -26.36 0.07
C LEU A 59 10.46 -25.76 1.30
N GLY A 60 9.69 -25.14 2.20
CA GLY A 60 10.20 -24.61 3.46
C GLY A 60 10.77 -25.72 4.36
N ARG A 61 10.15 -26.90 4.38
CA ARG A 61 10.65 -28.08 5.09
C ARG A 61 11.96 -28.62 4.51
N MET A 62 12.14 -28.58 3.19
CA MET A 62 13.36 -29.08 2.52
C MET A 62 14.62 -28.28 2.86
N VAL A 63 14.45 -27.04 3.31
CA VAL A 63 15.53 -26.09 3.59
C VAL A 63 15.77 -25.86 5.09
N SER A 64 15.29 -26.79 5.95
CA SER A 64 15.63 -26.78 7.38
C SER A 64 17.11 -27.04 7.66
N GLN A 65 17.84 -27.53 6.66
CA GLN A 65 19.28 -27.79 6.64
C GLN A 65 19.86 -27.26 5.32
N PRO A 66 21.19 -27.19 5.16
CA PRO A 66 21.78 -26.91 3.86
C PRO A 66 21.20 -27.86 2.79
N ALA A 67 20.94 -27.34 1.60
CA ALA A 67 20.22 -28.07 0.56
C ALA A 67 20.82 -27.80 -0.82
N LEU A 68 20.86 -28.82 -1.66
CA LEU A 68 21.17 -28.71 -3.09
C LEU A 68 19.91 -29.07 -3.86
N PHE A 69 19.53 -28.26 -4.84
CA PHE A 69 18.39 -28.54 -5.72
C PHE A 69 18.87 -28.71 -7.16
N GLU A 70 18.36 -29.76 -7.81
CA GLU A 70 18.62 -30.09 -9.22
C GLU A 70 17.25 -30.33 -9.91
N PRO A 71 16.63 -29.26 -10.45
CA PRO A 71 15.35 -29.35 -11.13
C PRO A 71 15.49 -29.79 -12.59
N PHE A 72 14.74 -30.83 -12.98
CA PHE A 72 14.71 -31.34 -14.33
C PHE A 72 13.39 -31.00 -15.03
N ARG A 73 13.46 -30.56 -16.29
CA ARG A 73 12.27 -30.39 -17.14
C ARG A 73 11.70 -31.71 -17.65
N ASN A 74 12.58 -32.69 -17.85
CA ASN A 74 12.25 -34.02 -18.36
C ASN A 74 12.51 -35.08 -17.29
N PRO A 75 11.95 -36.30 -17.43
CA PRO A 75 12.21 -37.39 -16.48
C PRO A 75 13.73 -37.62 -16.34
N ALA A 76 14.22 -37.60 -15.10
CA ALA A 76 15.65 -37.73 -14.84
C ALA A 76 16.13 -39.14 -15.17
N THR A 77 17.18 -39.24 -15.97
CA THR A 77 17.82 -40.51 -16.30
C THR A 77 18.69 -41.02 -15.15
N VAL A 78 19.01 -42.31 -15.17
CA VAL A 78 19.93 -42.91 -14.20
C VAL A 78 21.30 -42.22 -14.21
N SER A 79 21.78 -41.82 -15.39
CA SER A 79 23.07 -41.12 -15.52
C SER A 79 23.03 -39.72 -14.90
N GLU A 80 21.93 -38.99 -15.09
CA GLU A 80 21.77 -37.65 -14.50
C GLU A 80 21.67 -37.73 -12.97
N ILE A 81 20.89 -38.67 -12.42
CA ILE A 81 20.79 -38.88 -10.96
C ILE A 81 22.17 -39.20 -10.37
N ARG A 82 22.94 -40.11 -10.99
CA ARG A 82 24.33 -40.38 -10.58
C ARG A 82 25.18 -39.13 -10.63
N GLY A 83 25.04 -38.32 -11.69
CA GLY A 83 25.72 -37.04 -11.83
C GLY A 83 25.43 -36.08 -10.69
N CYS A 84 24.16 -35.92 -10.30
CA CYS A 84 23.77 -35.09 -9.15
C CYS A 84 24.39 -35.60 -7.85
N MET A 85 24.40 -36.93 -7.63
CA MET A 85 25.04 -37.52 -6.45
C MET A 85 26.56 -37.31 -6.43
N THR A 86 27.23 -37.38 -7.59
CA THR A 86 28.65 -37.01 -7.70
C THR A 86 28.88 -35.55 -7.29
N LYS A 87 28.02 -34.62 -7.73
CA LYS A 87 28.10 -33.20 -7.31
C LYS A 87 27.96 -33.07 -5.79
N LEU A 88 26.98 -33.75 -5.18
CA LEU A 88 26.78 -33.77 -3.73
C LEU A 88 28.04 -34.22 -3.00
N PHE A 89 28.63 -35.36 -3.38
CA PHE A 89 29.82 -35.88 -2.72
C PHE A 89 31.03 -34.96 -2.86
N ASN A 90 31.20 -34.33 -4.03
CA ASN A 90 32.27 -33.35 -4.24
C ASN A 90 32.08 -32.11 -3.35
N VAL A 91 30.84 -31.65 -3.15
CA VAL A 91 30.52 -30.58 -2.19
C VAL A 91 30.84 -31.00 -0.76
N CYS A 92 30.43 -32.19 -0.33
CA CYS A 92 30.74 -32.71 1.01
C CYS A 92 32.26 -32.78 1.24
N ALA A 93 33.01 -33.34 0.30
CA ALA A 93 34.47 -33.38 0.36
C ALA A 93 35.10 -31.97 0.37
N GLY A 94 34.49 -31.01 -0.30
CA GLY A 94 34.88 -29.59 -0.25
C GLY A 94 34.67 -28.97 1.14
N LEU A 95 33.51 -29.24 1.76
CA LEU A 95 33.16 -28.78 3.11
C LEU A 95 34.12 -29.36 4.15
N GLU A 96 34.38 -30.67 4.09
CA GLU A 96 35.31 -31.35 5.00
C GLU A 96 36.73 -30.78 4.91
N ARG A 97 37.22 -30.54 3.69
CA ARG A 97 38.51 -29.88 3.47
C ARG A 97 38.54 -28.49 4.10
N ARG A 98 37.45 -27.71 3.97
CA ARG A 98 37.34 -26.36 4.57
C ARG A 98 37.33 -26.44 6.11
N ALA A 99 36.50 -27.32 6.66
CA ALA A 99 36.37 -27.54 8.09
C ALA A 99 37.70 -27.97 8.74
N LYS A 100 38.42 -28.91 8.10
CA LYS A 100 39.74 -29.35 8.54
C LYS A 100 40.78 -28.21 8.53
N ARG A 101 40.77 -27.34 7.51
CA ARG A 101 41.65 -26.16 7.45
C ARG A 101 41.33 -25.12 8.52
N GLN A 102 40.06 -25.02 8.92
CA GLN A 102 39.57 -24.07 9.92
C GLN A 102 39.58 -24.64 11.35
N GLY A 103 39.93 -25.91 11.53
CA GLY A 103 39.91 -26.59 12.83
C GLY A 103 38.50 -26.75 13.42
N THR A 104 37.45 -26.68 12.58
CA THR A 104 36.06 -26.79 13.01
C THR A 104 35.55 -28.21 12.77
N PRO A 105 35.02 -28.91 13.80
CA PRO A 105 34.40 -30.22 13.59
C PRO A 105 33.08 -30.08 12.82
N MET A 106 32.82 -31.00 11.89
CA MET A 106 31.54 -31.07 11.18
C MET A 106 30.57 -32.02 11.89
N GLN A 107 29.30 -31.63 11.92
CA GLN A 107 28.17 -32.43 12.35
C GLN A 107 27.35 -32.90 11.14
N GLU A 108 26.53 -33.93 11.34
CA GLU A 108 25.68 -34.48 10.28
C GLU A 108 24.74 -33.43 9.66
N ASN A 109 24.31 -32.43 10.44
CA ASN A 109 23.42 -31.36 9.96
C ASN A 109 24.14 -30.28 9.13
N ASP A 110 25.48 -30.26 9.13
CA ASP A 110 26.26 -29.30 8.34
C ASP A 110 26.37 -29.71 6.87
N TYR A 111 26.15 -31.00 6.58
CA TYR A 111 26.16 -31.53 5.22
C TYR A 111 24.84 -31.20 4.52
N PRO A 112 24.86 -30.89 3.22
CA PRO A 112 23.63 -30.62 2.52
C PRO A 112 22.83 -31.88 2.21
N MET A 113 21.51 -31.73 2.06
CA MET A 113 20.62 -32.72 1.46
C MET A 113 20.45 -32.41 -0.03
N LEU A 114 20.61 -33.40 -0.90
CA LEU A 114 20.35 -33.28 -2.33
C LEU A 114 18.87 -33.57 -2.64
N TRP A 115 18.20 -32.63 -3.29
CA TRP A 115 16.82 -32.71 -3.75
C TRP A 115 16.78 -32.71 -5.28
N ILE A 116 16.54 -33.87 -5.87
CA ILE A 116 16.36 -34.03 -7.31
C ILE A 116 14.88 -33.82 -7.62
N LEU A 117 14.52 -32.76 -8.34
CA LEU A 117 13.14 -32.47 -8.69
C LEU A 117 12.89 -32.94 -10.13
N THR A 118 12.06 -33.95 -10.33
CA THR A 118 11.79 -34.51 -11.66
C THR A 118 10.29 -34.60 -11.93
N PRO A 119 9.81 -34.31 -13.16
CA PRO A 119 8.38 -34.32 -13.44
C PRO A 119 7.76 -35.70 -13.19
N THR A 120 8.42 -36.75 -13.67
CA THR A 120 7.98 -38.15 -13.53
C THR A 120 9.17 -39.08 -13.33
N LEU A 121 8.96 -40.17 -12.62
CA LEU A 121 9.92 -41.27 -12.52
C LEU A 121 9.14 -42.59 -12.38
N SER A 122 9.60 -43.67 -13.02
CA SER A 122 8.88 -44.96 -12.95
C SER A 122 9.06 -45.62 -11.59
N GLU A 123 8.09 -46.43 -11.18
CA GLU A 123 8.20 -47.22 -9.95
C GLU A 123 9.38 -48.19 -10.00
N THR A 124 9.65 -48.77 -11.16
CA THR A 124 10.82 -49.63 -11.38
C THR A 124 12.14 -48.91 -11.13
N GLN A 125 12.25 -47.62 -11.50
CA GLN A 125 13.43 -46.82 -11.22
C GLN A 125 13.51 -46.43 -9.74
N LEU A 126 12.40 -46.06 -9.11
CA LEU A 126 12.35 -45.80 -7.67
C LEU A 126 12.82 -47.02 -6.86
N GLN A 127 12.34 -48.21 -7.21
CA GLN A 127 12.78 -49.47 -6.61
C GLN A 127 14.26 -49.76 -6.88
N ALA A 128 14.75 -49.53 -8.10
CA ALA A 128 16.16 -49.71 -8.45
C ALA A 128 17.11 -48.80 -7.64
N TRP A 129 16.63 -47.62 -7.22
CA TRP A 129 17.35 -46.72 -6.34
C TRP A 129 17.17 -47.04 -4.85
N GLY A 130 16.30 -48.00 -4.50
CA GLY A 130 15.89 -48.24 -3.12
C GLY A 130 15.19 -47.02 -2.49
N ALA A 131 14.58 -46.18 -3.32
CA ALA A 131 13.96 -44.93 -2.88
C ALA A 131 12.55 -45.21 -2.33
N SER A 132 12.25 -44.72 -1.14
CA SER A 132 10.98 -44.99 -0.44
C SER A 132 10.38 -43.73 0.19
N VAL A 133 9.06 -43.69 0.32
CA VAL A 133 8.36 -42.58 0.99
C VAL A 133 8.38 -42.80 2.49
N LYS A 134 8.81 -41.79 3.24
CA LYS A 134 8.81 -41.80 4.71
C LYS A 134 7.51 -41.23 5.28
N MET A 135 6.39 -41.91 5.01
CA MET A 135 5.06 -41.44 5.44
C MET A 135 4.93 -41.30 6.96
N GLU A 136 5.58 -42.18 7.73
CA GLU A 136 5.58 -42.15 9.19
C GLU A 136 6.23 -40.88 9.76
N GLU A 137 7.17 -40.28 9.02
CA GLU A 137 7.80 -39.00 9.35
C GLU A 137 6.98 -37.81 8.80
N GLY A 138 5.76 -38.05 8.29
CA GLY A 138 4.88 -37.03 7.72
C GLY A 138 5.32 -36.50 6.35
N TRP A 139 6.16 -37.23 5.61
CA TRP A 139 6.46 -36.88 4.21
C TRP A 139 5.36 -37.34 3.27
N LEU A 140 5.21 -36.62 2.16
CA LEU A 140 4.08 -36.78 1.25
C LEU A 140 4.37 -37.79 0.14
N SER A 141 3.31 -38.26 -0.53
CA SER A 141 3.48 -38.94 -1.82
C SER A 141 4.26 -38.06 -2.79
N GLY A 142 5.12 -38.67 -3.60
CA GLY A 142 6.01 -37.96 -4.50
C GLY A 142 7.36 -37.56 -3.88
N VAL A 143 7.58 -37.71 -2.58
CA VAL A 143 8.90 -37.47 -1.95
C VAL A 143 9.53 -38.79 -1.54
N TYR A 144 10.58 -39.20 -2.24
CA TYR A 144 11.26 -40.48 -2.03
C TYR A 144 12.67 -40.28 -1.53
N PHE A 145 13.03 -40.96 -0.44
CA PHE A 145 14.35 -40.88 0.17
C PHE A 145 15.16 -42.12 -0.17
N LEU A 146 16.44 -41.93 -0.50
CA LEU A 146 17.44 -43.00 -0.47
C LEU A 146 17.85 -43.27 0.99
N ALA A 147 18.69 -44.29 1.21
CA ALA A 147 19.22 -44.56 2.56
C ALA A 147 19.97 -43.33 3.12
N PRO A 148 19.92 -43.06 4.44
CA PRO A 148 20.32 -41.77 5.03
C PRO A 148 21.73 -41.30 4.64
N SER A 149 22.72 -42.20 4.58
CA SER A 149 24.11 -41.87 4.23
C SER A 149 24.29 -41.36 2.80
N TRP A 150 23.31 -41.56 1.91
CA TRP A 150 23.32 -40.99 0.56
C TRP A 150 22.91 -39.53 0.53
N ARG A 151 22.30 -38.99 1.59
CA ARG A 151 21.78 -37.61 1.69
C ARG A 151 21.08 -37.13 0.42
N THR A 152 20.26 -37.99 -0.17
CA THR A 152 19.60 -37.76 -1.45
C THR A 152 18.12 -38.11 -1.37
N ALA A 153 17.29 -37.22 -1.89
CA ALA A 153 15.86 -37.43 -2.09
C ALA A 153 15.47 -37.08 -3.53
N ILE A 154 14.50 -37.83 -4.04
CA ILE A 154 13.91 -37.67 -5.37
C ILE A 154 12.47 -37.20 -5.17
N VAL A 155 12.16 -36.04 -5.73
CA VAL A 155 10.82 -35.46 -5.74
C VAL A 155 10.21 -35.68 -7.12
N VAL A 156 9.21 -36.55 -7.17
CA VAL A 156 8.45 -36.87 -8.38
C VAL A 156 7.24 -35.94 -8.43
N VAL A 157 7.38 -34.82 -9.14
CA VAL A 157 6.49 -33.66 -9.03
C VAL A 157 5.04 -33.98 -9.39
N HIS A 158 4.78 -34.84 -10.39
CA HIS A 158 3.40 -35.22 -10.74
C HIS A 158 2.67 -36.07 -9.68
N GLN A 159 3.39 -36.64 -8.72
CA GLN A 159 2.81 -37.45 -7.63
C GLN A 159 2.56 -36.63 -6.37
N LEU A 160 3.00 -35.36 -6.35
CA LEU A 160 2.73 -34.46 -5.24
C LEU A 160 1.23 -34.15 -5.17
N PRO A 161 0.61 -34.24 -3.97
CA PRO A 161 -0.81 -33.95 -3.81
C PRO A 161 -1.12 -32.50 -4.16
N THR A 162 -2.27 -32.24 -4.78
CA THR A 162 -2.73 -30.89 -5.16
C THR A 162 -3.27 -30.13 -3.94
N ARG A 163 -2.37 -29.47 -3.21
CA ARG A 163 -2.67 -28.62 -2.05
C ARG A 163 -1.61 -27.53 -1.85
N ALA A 164 -1.94 -26.54 -1.02
CA ALA A 164 -1.10 -25.36 -0.79
C ALA A 164 0.35 -25.70 -0.38
N GLU A 165 0.55 -26.69 0.47
CA GLU A 165 1.89 -27.07 0.96
C GLU A 165 2.85 -27.60 -0.13
N THR A 166 2.36 -28.06 -1.28
CA THR A 166 3.21 -28.57 -2.38
C THR A 166 3.24 -27.62 -3.58
N LEU A 167 2.51 -26.51 -3.51
CA LEU A 167 2.29 -25.58 -4.61
C LEU A 167 3.60 -25.16 -5.28
N TRP A 168 4.54 -24.69 -4.47
CA TRP A 168 5.79 -24.10 -4.97
C TRP A 168 6.67 -25.09 -5.71
N LEU A 169 6.60 -26.39 -5.37
CA LEU A 169 7.29 -27.46 -6.11
C LEU A 169 6.54 -27.86 -7.38
N ARG A 170 5.19 -27.83 -7.36
CA ARG A 170 4.38 -28.12 -8.56
C ARG A 170 4.45 -27.01 -9.61
N MET A 171 4.78 -25.78 -9.23
CA MET A 171 5.14 -24.70 -10.16
C MET A 171 6.38 -25.03 -11.03
N LEU A 172 7.28 -25.90 -10.54
CA LEU A 172 8.42 -26.43 -11.29
C LEU A 172 8.07 -27.68 -12.12
N GLY A 173 6.79 -28.08 -12.13
CA GLY A 173 6.29 -29.23 -12.88
C GLY A 173 6.12 -28.93 -14.38
N LYS A 174 5.36 -29.81 -15.05
CA LYS A 174 5.07 -29.72 -16.49
C LYS A 174 3.58 -29.95 -16.76
N GLY A 175 3.07 -29.38 -17.84
CA GLY A 175 1.72 -29.60 -18.34
C GLY A 175 0.64 -29.33 -17.28
N ASN A 176 -0.30 -30.26 -17.11
CA ASN A 176 -1.44 -30.09 -16.19
C ASN A 176 -1.05 -29.86 -14.73
N VAL A 177 0.11 -30.38 -14.28
CA VAL A 177 0.58 -30.17 -12.90
C VAL A 177 0.91 -28.69 -12.68
N GLN A 178 1.62 -28.09 -13.63
CA GLN A 178 2.00 -26.69 -13.58
C GLN A 178 0.80 -25.76 -13.79
N LYS A 179 -0.09 -26.07 -14.75
CA LYS A 179 -1.32 -25.31 -14.98
C LYS A 179 -2.19 -25.23 -13.73
N ARG A 180 -2.40 -26.36 -13.04
CA ARG A 180 -3.16 -26.37 -11.77
C ARG A 180 -2.45 -25.57 -10.67
N ALA A 181 -1.12 -25.63 -10.61
CA ALA A 181 -0.36 -24.81 -9.67
C ALA A 181 -0.54 -23.30 -9.94
N VAL A 182 -0.56 -22.89 -11.21
CA VAL A 182 -0.87 -21.48 -11.58
C VAL A 182 -2.29 -21.10 -11.17
N GLU A 183 -3.29 -21.96 -11.38
CA GLU A 183 -4.67 -21.68 -10.93
C GLU A 183 -4.77 -21.60 -9.40
N GLU A 184 -4.07 -22.46 -8.67
CA GLU A 184 -4.02 -22.40 -7.21
C GLU A 184 -3.34 -21.12 -6.71
N LEU A 185 -2.30 -20.64 -7.39
CA LEU A 185 -1.65 -19.36 -7.09
C LEU A 185 -2.63 -18.18 -7.17
N LYS A 186 -3.63 -18.25 -8.06
CA LYS A 186 -4.72 -17.25 -8.15
C LYS A 186 -5.58 -17.23 -6.89
N THR A 187 -5.85 -18.40 -6.33
CA THR A 187 -6.73 -18.56 -5.17
C THR A 187 -6.06 -18.30 -3.83
N LEU A 188 -4.73 -18.19 -3.80
CA LEU A 188 -4.02 -17.86 -2.58
C LEU A 188 -4.41 -16.46 -2.06
N PRO A 189 -4.52 -16.26 -0.73
CA PRO A 189 -4.85 -14.97 -0.15
C PRO A 189 -3.90 -13.85 -0.62
N GLU A 190 -4.44 -12.64 -0.84
CA GLU A 190 -3.65 -11.48 -1.26
C GLU A 190 -2.59 -11.07 -0.21
N ASN A 191 -2.82 -11.36 1.06
CA ASN A 191 -1.87 -11.10 2.15
C ASN A 191 -0.78 -12.17 2.28
N ASN A 192 -0.73 -13.17 1.41
CA ASN A 192 0.34 -14.17 1.39
C ASN A 192 1.62 -13.56 0.80
N SER A 193 2.63 -13.36 1.64
CA SER A 193 3.88 -12.72 1.26
C SER A 193 4.67 -13.51 0.21
N VAL A 194 4.64 -14.85 0.28
CA VAL A 194 5.31 -15.72 -0.70
C VAL A 194 4.65 -15.61 -2.07
N ARG A 195 3.31 -15.55 -2.13
CA ARG A 195 2.53 -15.32 -3.34
C ARG A 195 2.93 -14.02 -4.00
N THR A 196 2.94 -12.92 -3.25
CA THR A 196 3.32 -11.60 -3.78
C THR A 196 4.71 -11.63 -4.39
N ARG A 197 5.70 -12.17 -3.65
CA ARG A 197 7.07 -12.29 -4.13
C ARG A 197 7.21 -13.15 -5.39
N CYS A 198 6.49 -14.27 -5.43
CA CYS A 198 6.45 -15.15 -6.59
C CYS A 198 5.88 -14.43 -7.82
N LEU A 199 4.78 -13.69 -7.66
CA LEU A 199 4.14 -12.95 -8.77
C LEU A 199 5.02 -11.81 -9.28
N GLU A 200 5.68 -11.05 -8.40
CA GLU A 200 6.65 -10.01 -8.78
C GLU A 200 7.77 -10.59 -9.65
N PHE A 201 8.40 -11.68 -9.20
CA PHE A 201 9.44 -12.35 -9.96
C PHE A 201 8.96 -12.85 -11.33
N LEU A 202 7.78 -13.47 -11.37
CA LEU A 202 7.24 -14.00 -12.61
C LEU A 202 6.95 -12.88 -13.63
N PHE A 203 6.49 -11.72 -13.15
CA PHE A 203 6.27 -10.54 -13.98
C PHE A 203 7.59 -9.99 -14.55
N ASP A 204 8.60 -9.81 -13.70
CA ASP A 204 9.93 -9.34 -14.13
C ASP A 204 10.57 -10.29 -15.15
N LEU A 205 10.40 -11.59 -14.94
CA LEU A 205 10.87 -12.60 -15.88
C LEU A 205 10.11 -12.49 -17.21
N GLN A 206 8.78 -12.34 -17.20
CA GLN A 206 7.99 -12.17 -18.42
C GLN A 206 8.42 -10.93 -19.20
N ALA A 207 8.55 -9.77 -18.55
CA ALA A 207 9.00 -8.54 -19.18
C ALA A 207 10.39 -8.70 -19.83
N THR A 208 11.29 -9.39 -19.15
CA THR A 208 12.62 -9.72 -19.67
C THR A 208 12.55 -10.62 -20.91
N LEU A 209 11.67 -11.62 -20.91
CA LEU A 209 11.48 -12.52 -22.06
C LEU A 209 10.87 -11.80 -23.26
N GLU A 210 9.88 -10.93 -23.05
CA GLU A 210 9.27 -10.13 -24.11
C GLU A 210 10.25 -9.16 -24.76
N ALA A 211 11.11 -8.50 -23.95
CA ALA A 211 12.17 -7.66 -24.46
C ALA A 211 13.16 -8.46 -25.34
N ASN A 212 13.57 -9.65 -24.88
CA ASN A 212 14.49 -10.51 -25.63
C ASN A 212 13.90 -11.04 -26.95
N LYS A 213 12.57 -11.26 -27.01
CA LYS A 213 11.90 -11.65 -28.27
C LYS A 213 11.94 -10.53 -29.32
N LYS A 214 11.87 -9.26 -28.90
CA LYS A 214 11.86 -8.09 -29.81
C LYS A 214 13.21 -7.87 -30.49
N ASP A 215 14.32 -8.23 -29.86
CA ASP A 215 15.68 -8.01 -30.36
C ASP A 215 16.16 -8.97 -31.48
N ARG A 216 15.28 -9.83 -32.02
CA ARG A 216 15.56 -10.77 -33.15
C ARG A 216 16.77 -11.72 -32.96
N ASN A 217 17.38 -11.78 -31.77
CA ASN A 217 18.43 -12.74 -31.42
C ASN A 217 18.12 -13.42 -30.08
N PRO A 218 17.17 -14.37 -30.03
CA PRO A 218 16.82 -15.04 -28.80
C PRO A 218 18.00 -15.91 -28.33
N GLN A 219 18.68 -15.48 -27.26
CA GLN A 219 19.73 -16.26 -26.60
C GLN A 219 19.16 -17.45 -25.80
N ILE A 220 17.83 -17.53 -25.66
CA ILE A 220 17.10 -18.49 -24.83
C ILE A 220 16.10 -19.24 -25.69
N GLU A 221 16.16 -20.57 -25.65
CA GLU A 221 15.17 -21.44 -26.27
C GLU A 221 13.91 -21.49 -25.42
N VAL A 222 12.79 -21.18 -26.06
CA VAL A 222 11.43 -21.16 -25.49
C VAL A 222 10.61 -22.17 -26.28
N ASN A 223 9.92 -23.08 -25.60
CA ASN A 223 8.98 -24.02 -26.21
C ASN A 223 7.52 -23.57 -25.97
N ASP A 224 6.58 -24.17 -26.70
CA ASP A 224 5.15 -23.81 -26.64
C ASP A 224 4.57 -23.93 -25.22
N GLU A 225 5.00 -24.93 -24.44
CA GLU A 225 4.53 -25.08 -23.06
C GLU A 225 5.04 -23.96 -22.14
N ASP A 226 6.29 -23.51 -22.34
CA ASP A 226 6.84 -22.37 -21.61
C ASP A 226 6.10 -21.10 -21.96
N GLU A 227 5.80 -20.87 -23.25
CA GLU A 227 4.99 -19.72 -23.67
C GLU A 227 3.60 -19.74 -23.03
N GLU A 228 2.93 -20.89 -23.04
CA GLU A 228 1.61 -21.04 -22.41
C GLU A 228 1.67 -20.75 -20.90
N PHE A 229 2.69 -21.27 -20.21
CA PHE A 229 2.89 -21.00 -18.79
C PHE A 229 3.07 -19.50 -18.49
N PHE A 230 3.98 -18.83 -19.20
CA PHE A 230 4.23 -17.40 -18.96
C PHE A 230 3.05 -16.52 -19.36
N MET A 231 2.29 -16.88 -20.41
CA MET A 231 1.04 -16.18 -20.75
C MET A 231 -0.03 -16.34 -19.65
N ALA A 232 -0.22 -17.56 -19.13
CA ALA A 232 -1.18 -17.81 -18.06
C ALA A 232 -0.85 -17.01 -16.80
N VAL A 233 0.43 -16.97 -16.42
CA VAL A 233 0.91 -16.19 -15.27
C VAL A 233 0.81 -14.68 -15.51
N GLY A 234 1.13 -14.19 -16.71
CA GLY A 234 0.98 -12.78 -17.07
C GLY A 234 -0.47 -12.29 -16.98
N SER A 235 -1.41 -13.11 -17.44
CA SER A 235 -2.85 -12.79 -17.34
C SER A 235 -3.31 -12.61 -15.89
N LEU A 236 -2.84 -13.48 -14.98
CA LEU A 236 -3.14 -13.38 -13.55
C LEU A 236 -2.65 -12.05 -12.96
N PHE A 237 -1.44 -11.62 -13.31
CA PHE A 237 -0.90 -10.36 -12.81
C PHE A 237 -1.71 -9.15 -13.32
N GLN A 238 -2.09 -9.16 -14.59
CA GLN A 238 -2.91 -8.09 -15.17
C GLN A 238 -4.28 -7.98 -14.50
N GLU A 239 -4.93 -9.11 -14.21
CA GLU A 239 -6.18 -9.15 -13.47
C GLU A 239 -6.02 -8.52 -12.07
N GLN A 240 -4.93 -8.82 -11.37
CA GLN A 240 -4.65 -8.28 -10.04
C GLN A 240 -4.38 -6.76 -10.08
N LEU A 241 -3.64 -6.27 -11.08
CA LEU A 241 -3.42 -4.83 -11.27
C LEU A 241 -4.74 -4.09 -11.50
N ASN A 242 -5.58 -4.61 -12.40
CA ASN A 242 -6.88 -4.01 -12.70
C ASN A 242 -7.78 -4.01 -11.44
N ALA A 243 -7.78 -5.08 -10.66
CA ALA A 243 -8.54 -5.16 -9.40
C ALA A 243 -8.00 -4.20 -8.32
N ALA A 244 -6.68 -3.99 -8.27
CA ALA A 244 -6.06 -3.03 -7.35
C ALA A 244 -6.38 -1.58 -7.76
N GLU A 245 -6.33 -1.27 -9.05
CA GLU A 245 -6.70 0.03 -9.60
C GLU A 245 -8.17 0.35 -9.33
N GLN A 246 -9.07 -0.59 -9.61
CA GLN A 246 -10.49 -0.44 -9.36
C GLN A 246 -10.80 -0.18 -7.87
N ARG A 247 -10.15 -0.91 -6.96
CA ARG A 247 -10.25 -0.65 -5.51
C ARG A 247 -9.72 0.72 -5.13
N GLY A 248 -8.63 1.17 -5.74
CA GLY A 248 -8.07 2.50 -5.53
C GLY A 248 -9.05 3.60 -5.95
N ILE A 249 -9.70 3.43 -7.11
CA ILE A 249 -10.73 4.35 -7.61
C ILE A 249 -11.93 4.39 -6.66
N GLU A 250 -12.46 3.23 -6.26
CA GLU A 250 -13.61 3.13 -5.36
C GLU A 250 -13.33 3.79 -4.00
N GLN A 251 -12.17 3.50 -3.40
CA GLN A 251 -11.75 4.15 -2.15
C GLN A 251 -11.57 5.67 -2.33
N GLY A 252 -11.04 6.11 -3.48
CA GLY A 252 -10.91 7.52 -3.80
C GLY A 252 -12.26 8.24 -3.89
N ILE A 253 -13.23 7.62 -4.58
CA ILE A 253 -14.60 8.13 -4.70
C ILE A 253 -15.29 8.19 -3.33
N GLU A 254 -15.18 7.13 -2.52
CA GLU A 254 -15.81 7.07 -1.21
C GLU A 254 -15.25 8.13 -0.25
N ARG A 255 -13.92 8.30 -0.24
CA ARG A 255 -13.25 9.37 0.52
C ARG A 255 -13.68 10.75 0.03
N GLY A 256 -13.68 10.99 -1.27
CA GLY A 256 -14.11 12.25 -1.87
C GLY A 256 -15.56 12.59 -1.56
N ARG A 257 -16.46 11.60 -1.64
CA ARG A 257 -17.88 11.77 -1.28
C ARG A 257 -18.06 12.09 0.20
N SER A 258 -17.32 11.40 1.07
CA SER A 258 -17.40 11.62 2.52
C SER A 258 -16.91 13.02 2.89
N GLN A 259 -15.79 13.44 2.32
CA GLN A 259 -15.24 14.78 2.53
C GLN A 259 -16.16 15.87 1.97
N GLY A 260 -16.62 15.73 0.71
CA GLY A 260 -17.52 16.70 0.10
C GLY A 260 -18.87 16.80 0.82
N LYS A 261 -19.36 15.70 1.41
CA LYS A 261 -20.57 15.74 2.25
C LYS A 261 -20.33 16.53 3.54
N LEU A 262 -19.18 16.36 4.20
CA LEU A 262 -18.85 17.10 5.42
C LEU A 262 -18.71 18.60 5.14
N GLU A 263 -17.96 18.96 4.11
CA GLU A 263 -17.77 20.36 3.68
C GLU A 263 -19.10 21.01 3.29
N GLY A 264 -19.93 20.32 2.48
CA GLY A 264 -21.24 20.84 2.07
C GLY A 264 -22.23 20.99 3.22
N VAL A 265 -22.20 20.11 4.22
CA VAL A 265 -23.03 20.25 5.44
C VAL A 265 -22.57 21.44 6.27
N GLU A 266 -21.26 21.64 6.43
CA GLU A 266 -20.73 22.77 7.18
C GLU A 266 -21.06 24.11 6.50
N GLU A 267 -20.86 24.21 5.18
CA GLU A 267 -21.18 25.41 4.42
C GLU A 267 -22.69 25.69 4.44
N GLY A 268 -23.53 24.66 4.23
CA GLY A 268 -24.98 24.79 4.29
C GLY A 268 -25.48 25.23 5.66
N LEU A 269 -24.86 24.75 6.74
CA LEU A 269 -25.20 25.18 8.09
C LEU A 269 -24.83 26.66 8.33
N LYS A 270 -23.62 27.08 7.93
CA LYS A 270 -23.17 28.49 8.06
C LYS A 270 -24.09 29.43 7.28
N GLN A 271 -24.41 29.09 6.03
CA GLN A 271 -25.32 29.88 5.19
C GLN A 271 -26.74 29.92 5.79
N GLY A 272 -27.25 28.79 6.28
CA GLY A 272 -28.57 28.71 6.91
C GLY A 272 -28.68 29.55 8.19
N VAL A 273 -27.64 29.53 9.04
CA VAL A 273 -27.57 30.38 10.24
C VAL A 273 -27.55 31.86 9.86
N PHE A 274 -26.69 32.24 8.90
CA PHE A 274 -26.61 33.62 8.43
C PHE A 274 -27.95 34.14 7.89
N GLN A 275 -28.60 33.38 6.99
CA GLN A 275 -29.88 33.77 6.41
C GLN A 275 -30.98 33.87 7.48
N GLY A 276 -31.00 32.94 8.43
CA GLY A 276 -31.94 32.96 9.55
C GLY A 276 -31.76 34.17 10.46
N GLN A 277 -30.52 34.47 10.85
CA GLN A 277 -30.19 35.64 11.67
C GLN A 277 -30.58 36.94 10.97
N ARG A 278 -30.26 37.07 9.68
CA ARG A 278 -30.61 38.24 8.87
C ARG A 278 -32.11 38.47 8.83
N LEU A 279 -32.88 37.42 8.50
CA LEU A 279 -34.33 37.50 8.40
C LEU A 279 -34.98 37.90 9.73
N ILE A 280 -34.46 37.39 10.86
CA ILE A 280 -34.98 37.74 12.19
C ILE A 280 -34.72 39.22 12.48
N LEU A 281 -33.51 39.73 12.20
CA LEU A 281 -33.18 41.15 12.40
C LEU A 281 -34.01 42.07 11.51
N GLU A 282 -34.11 41.79 10.22
CA GLU A 282 -34.88 42.60 9.27
C GLU A 282 -36.34 42.71 9.72
N ASN A 283 -36.97 41.58 10.07
CA ASN A 283 -38.36 41.58 10.53
C ASN A 283 -38.55 42.29 11.87
N LEU A 284 -37.67 42.06 12.85
CA LEU A 284 -37.76 42.72 14.15
C LEU A 284 -37.68 44.24 14.00
N LEU A 285 -36.69 44.72 13.23
CA LEU A 285 -36.47 46.14 13.02
C LEU A 285 -37.60 46.78 12.22
N GLN A 286 -38.10 46.11 11.18
CA GLN A 286 -39.22 46.60 10.38
C GLN A 286 -40.49 46.73 11.22
N VAL A 287 -40.82 45.71 12.03
CA VAL A 287 -42.02 45.72 12.90
C VAL A 287 -41.92 46.79 13.97
N LYS A 288 -40.74 46.98 14.56
CA LYS A 288 -40.56 47.89 15.69
C LYS A 288 -40.34 49.33 15.27
N PHE A 289 -39.53 49.60 14.25
CA PHE A 289 -39.06 50.94 13.91
C PHE A 289 -39.54 51.46 12.55
N GLY A 290 -40.13 50.60 11.71
CA GLY A 290 -40.68 51.00 10.42
C GLY A 290 -39.59 51.27 9.38
N ASN A 291 -39.58 52.48 8.79
CA ASN A 291 -38.61 52.83 7.75
C ASN A 291 -37.23 53.06 8.38
N LEU A 292 -36.24 52.31 7.91
CA LEU A 292 -34.88 52.29 8.44
C LEU A 292 -33.95 53.19 7.61
N ASP A 293 -32.87 53.65 8.24
CA ASP A 293 -31.81 54.41 7.58
C ASP A 293 -31.17 53.58 6.44
N PRO A 294 -30.83 54.19 5.28
CA PRO A 294 -30.13 53.52 4.18
C PRO A 294 -28.86 52.74 4.55
N ILE A 295 -28.21 53.07 5.68
CA ILE A 295 -27.03 52.35 6.17
C ILE A 295 -27.36 51.00 6.85
N MET A 296 -28.61 50.82 7.29
CA MET A 296 -29.04 49.67 8.09
C MET A 296 -28.92 48.30 7.39
N PRO A 297 -29.21 48.13 6.09
CA PRO A 297 -29.01 46.85 5.41
C PRO A 297 -27.57 46.33 5.51
N VAL A 298 -26.58 47.22 5.41
CA VAL A 298 -25.15 46.90 5.51
C VAL A 298 -24.80 46.46 6.92
N LEU A 299 -25.33 47.15 7.94
CA LEU A 299 -25.13 46.81 9.35
C LEU A 299 -25.84 45.51 9.75
N ILE A 300 -27.03 45.25 9.24
CA ILE A 300 -27.80 44.01 9.45
C ILE A 300 -27.04 42.83 8.85
N GLU A 301 -26.56 42.95 7.61
CA GLU A 301 -25.77 41.91 6.96
C GLU A 301 -24.54 41.57 7.80
N ARG A 302 -23.81 42.57 8.28
CA ARG A 302 -22.65 42.36 9.14
C ARG A 302 -23.00 41.69 10.47
N MET A 303 -24.09 42.13 11.10
CA MET A 303 -24.57 41.56 12.36
C MET A 303 -25.12 40.14 12.23
N SER A 304 -25.42 39.67 11.02
CA SER A 304 -25.93 38.32 10.76
C SER A 304 -24.82 37.25 10.66
N VAL A 305 -23.56 37.67 10.71
CA VAL A 305 -22.37 36.80 10.64
C VAL A 305 -21.83 36.47 12.05
N VAL A 306 -22.37 37.09 13.09
CA VAL A 306 -21.93 36.88 14.48
C VAL A 306 -22.39 35.52 15.00
N SER A 307 -21.77 35.05 16.10
CA SER A 307 -22.18 33.80 16.72
C SER A 307 -23.64 33.86 17.21
N SER A 308 -24.33 32.72 17.26
CA SER A 308 -25.73 32.67 17.73
C SER A 308 -25.92 33.23 19.15
N GLU A 309 -24.90 33.13 20.00
CA GLU A 309 -24.90 33.71 21.35
C GLU A 309 -24.88 35.24 21.31
N GLN A 310 -23.91 35.82 20.59
CA GLN A 310 -23.80 37.27 20.39
C GLN A 310 -25.06 37.84 19.72
N PHE A 311 -25.58 37.12 18.73
CA PHE A 311 -26.83 37.48 18.05
C PHE A 311 -28.02 37.52 19.03
N THR A 312 -28.15 36.52 19.90
CA THR A 312 -29.22 36.46 20.91
C THR A 312 -29.11 37.61 21.92
N LEU A 313 -27.90 37.90 22.40
CA LEU A 313 -27.64 39.03 23.29
C LEU A 313 -28.04 40.36 22.64
N PHE A 314 -27.70 40.53 21.37
CA PHE A 314 -28.06 41.71 20.60
C PHE A 314 -29.58 41.84 20.40
N LEU A 315 -30.29 40.77 20.09
CA LEU A 315 -31.77 40.79 20.01
C LEU A 315 -32.40 41.20 21.35
N LEU A 316 -31.86 40.73 22.48
CA LEU A 316 -32.34 41.14 23.81
C LEU A 316 -32.09 42.62 24.08
N GLN A 317 -30.94 43.16 23.68
CA GLN A 317 -30.68 44.61 23.76
C GLN A 317 -31.66 45.39 22.89
N LEU A 318 -31.84 45.00 21.62
CA LEU A 318 -32.79 45.61 20.70
C LEU A 318 -34.22 45.59 21.24
N SER A 319 -34.62 44.53 21.96
CA SER A 319 -35.95 44.43 22.57
C SER A 319 -36.23 45.54 23.59
N ARG A 320 -35.18 46.03 24.29
CA ARG A 320 -35.27 47.04 25.36
C ARG A 320 -35.27 48.49 24.85
N VAL A 321 -34.86 48.71 23.60
CA VAL A 321 -34.88 50.04 22.97
C VAL A 321 -36.33 50.54 22.84
N GLU A 322 -36.62 51.78 23.21
CA GLU A 322 -37.99 52.32 23.10
C GLU A 322 -38.35 52.60 21.63
N ASN A 323 -39.64 52.66 21.31
CA ASN A 323 -40.12 52.96 19.94
C ASN A 323 -40.46 54.46 19.81
N ASP A 324 -39.43 55.31 19.91
CA ASP A 324 -39.54 56.75 19.70
C ASP A 324 -38.59 57.23 18.58
N GLU A 325 -38.81 58.46 18.11
CA GLU A 325 -38.04 59.06 17.00
C GLU A 325 -36.54 59.15 17.33
N THR A 326 -36.22 59.42 18.61
CA THR A 326 -34.87 59.49 19.17
C THR A 326 -34.16 58.15 19.13
N SER A 327 -34.83 57.04 19.46
CA SER A 327 -34.25 55.69 19.39
C SER A 327 -34.05 55.21 17.95
N ARG A 328 -34.82 55.73 16.99
CA ARG A 328 -34.60 55.42 15.55
C ARG A 328 -33.31 56.05 15.03
N GLN A 329 -33.01 57.28 15.45
CA GLN A 329 -31.79 57.99 15.05
C GLN A 329 -30.52 57.41 15.69
N THR A 330 -30.64 56.74 16.84
CA THR A 330 -29.51 56.10 17.54
C THR A 330 -29.32 54.63 17.18
N LEU A 331 -30.23 54.04 16.39
CA LEU A 331 -30.18 52.63 16.01
C LEU A 331 -28.93 52.24 15.19
N PRO A 332 -28.51 53.00 14.16
CA PRO A 332 -27.26 52.70 13.44
C PRO A 332 -26.05 52.73 14.37
N ARG A 333 -26.05 53.66 15.33
CA ARG A 333 -24.99 53.79 16.33
C ARG A 333 -24.88 52.54 17.21
N LEU A 334 -26.00 52.02 17.70
CA LEU A 334 -26.05 50.80 18.49
C LEU A 334 -25.51 49.57 17.71
N PHE A 335 -25.85 49.46 16.43
CA PHE A 335 -25.31 48.41 15.55
C PHE A 335 -23.79 48.49 15.43
N VAL A 336 -23.25 49.69 15.13
CA VAL A 336 -21.80 49.89 15.03
C VAL A 336 -21.12 49.59 16.36
N GLU A 337 -21.67 50.06 17.48
CA GLU A 337 -21.14 49.81 18.82
C GLU A 337 -21.01 48.32 19.14
N GLU A 338 -22.03 47.53 18.81
CA GLU A 338 -22.05 46.08 19.03
C GLU A 338 -21.17 45.32 18.02
N ILE A 339 -21.14 45.72 16.74
CA ILE A 339 -20.20 45.17 15.75
C ILE A 339 -18.76 45.33 16.23
N LEU A 340 -18.39 46.52 16.70
CA LEU A 340 -17.04 46.80 17.20
C LEU A 340 -16.77 46.03 18.50
N LYS A 341 -17.73 45.97 19.42
CA LYS A 341 -17.63 45.20 20.66
C LYS A 341 -17.39 43.72 20.42
N PHE A 342 -18.12 43.12 19.47
CA PHE A 342 -17.94 41.70 19.14
C PHE A 342 -16.60 41.41 18.44
N ARG A 343 -15.96 42.42 17.84
CA ARG A 343 -14.68 42.27 17.14
C ARG A 343 -13.46 42.58 18.00
N TRP A 344 -13.54 43.60 18.84
CA TRP A 344 -12.40 44.10 19.63
C TRP A 344 -12.57 43.94 21.15
N GLY A 345 -13.72 43.43 21.62
CA GLY A 345 -14.01 43.21 23.04
C GLY A 345 -14.47 44.48 23.78
N GLU A 346 -14.76 44.35 25.08
CA GLU A 346 -15.19 45.46 25.95
C GLU A 346 -14.05 46.36 26.44
N ALA A 347 -12.79 46.03 26.10
CA ALA A 347 -11.60 46.52 26.80
C ALA A 347 -11.17 47.97 26.47
N GLU A 348 -11.95 48.72 25.68
CA GLU A 348 -11.61 50.09 25.29
C GLU A 348 -12.82 51.03 25.47
N GLU A 349 -12.99 51.50 26.70
CA GLU A 349 -13.82 52.66 26.99
C GLU A 349 -12.95 53.94 26.90
N GLY A 350 -13.28 54.86 25.98
CA GLY A 350 -12.57 56.14 25.81
C GLY A 350 -12.96 56.94 24.55
N GLU A 351 -12.39 58.15 24.40
CA GLU A 351 -12.63 59.10 23.28
C GLU A 351 -12.37 58.50 21.88
N ASP A 352 -11.49 57.50 21.78
CA ASP A 352 -11.10 56.84 20.53
C ASP A 352 -12.19 55.91 19.96
N ARG A 353 -13.04 55.33 20.83
CA ARG A 353 -14.19 54.52 20.38
C ARG A 353 -15.29 55.43 19.84
N GLU A 354 -15.52 56.57 20.49
CA GLU A 354 -16.56 57.51 20.07
C GLU A 354 -16.20 58.23 18.76
N SER A 355 -14.92 58.56 18.56
CA SER A 355 -14.42 59.07 17.27
C SER A 355 -14.61 58.03 16.16
N THR A 356 -14.26 56.77 16.42
CA THR A 356 -14.40 55.66 15.46
C THR A 356 -15.86 55.42 15.07
N ILE A 357 -16.79 55.40 16.04
CA ILE A 357 -18.21 55.23 15.77
C ILE A 357 -18.75 56.38 14.91
N ARG A 358 -18.39 57.63 15.24
CA ARG A 358 -18.78 58.80 14.45
C ARG A 358 -18.26 58.71 13.01
N SER A 359 -17.00 58.35 12.84
CA SER A 359 -16.37 58.19 11.53
C SER A 359 -17.03 57.08 10.70
N ILE A 360 -17.43 55.97 11.32
CA ILE A 360 -18.11 54.87 10.61
C ILE A 360 -19.53 55.30 10.18
N LEU A 361 -20.24 56.04 11.02
CA LEU A 361 -21.60 56.51 10.71
C LEU A 361 -21.66 57.62 9.66
N SER A 362 -20.55 58.32 9.40
CA SER A 362 -20.44 59.34 8.35
C SER A 362 -20.09 58.78 6.97
N LEU A 363 -19.83 57.47 6.86
CA LEU A 363 -19.49 56.83 5.58
C LEU A 363 -20.73 56.61 4.72
N SER A 364 -20.54 56.56 3.40
CA SER A 364 -21.59 56.08 2.50
C SER A 364 -21.83 54.57 2.71
N PRO A 365 -23.02 54.04 2.34
CA PRO A 365 -23.29 52.60 2.43
C PRO A 365 -22.27 51.74 1.68
N GLU A 366 -21.74 52.23 0.54
CA GLU A 366 -20.72 51.55 -0.25
C GLU A 366 -19.37 51.51 0.49
N ALA A 367 -18.93 52.65 1.02
CA ALA A 367 -17.72 52.78 1.82
C ALA A 367 -17.78 51.92 3.10
N LEU A 368 -18.95 51.90 3.75
CA LEU A 368 -19.20 51.06 4.91
C LEU A 368 -19.11 49.57 4.55
N THR A 369 -19.68 49.16 3.43
CA THR A 369 -19.63 47.74 3.00
C THR A 369 -18.18 47.31 2.79
N GLU A 370 -17.37 48.15 2.15
CA GLU A 370 -15.94 47.90 1.95
C GLU A 370 -15.21 47.75 3.30
N ILE A 371 -15.38 48.69 4.21
CA ILE A 371 -14.74 48.68 5.53
C ILE A 371 -15.19 47.49 6.39
N LEU A 372 -16.50 47.17 6.40
CA LEU A 372 -17.02 46.05 7.17
C LEU A 372 -16.60 44.68 6.62
N SER A 373 -16.28 44.60 5.31
CA SER A 373 -15.69 43.39 4.71
C SER A 373 -14.25 43.14 5.18
N LEU A 374 -13.50 44.24 5.40
CA LEU A 374 -12.10 44.21 5.86
C LEU A 374 -11.97 43.95 7.37
N LEU A 375 -13.04 44.19 8.15
CA LEU A 375 -13.05 43.95 9.60
C LEU A 375 -12.62 42.53 9.99
N ASN A 376 -12.80 41.54 9.13
CA ASN A 376 -12.48 40.13 9.39
C ASN A 376 -11.04 39.73 9.09
N SER A 377 -10.34 40.46 8.23
CA SER A 377 -9.08 40.04 7.61
C SER A 377 -7.89 40.95 7.93
N ARG A 378 -8.12 42.10 8.56
CA ARG A 378 -7.09 43.12 8.84
C ARG A 378 -6.96 43.46 10.32
N SER A 379 -5.82 44.03 10.69
CA SER A 379 -5.57 44.50 12.05
C SER A 379 -6.36 45.78 12.35
N LYS A 380 -6.56 46.07 13.65
CA LYS A 380 -7.31 47.24 14.11
C LYS A 380 -6.77 48.54 13.50
N ASP A 381 -5.45 48.72 13.51
CA ASP A 381 -4.78 49.93 13.00
C ASP A 381 -4.97 50.13 11.49
N GLU A 382 -4.98 49.03 10.74
CA GLU A 382 -5.23 49.06 9.30
C GLU A 382 -6.67 49.45 8.97
N ILE A 383 -7.63 49.01 9.79
CA ILE A 383 -9.05 49.34 9.64
C ILE A 383 -9.31 50.80 10.00
N LEU A 384 -8.71 51.30 11.10
CA LEU A 384 -8.79 52.70 11.48
C LEU A 384 -8.17 53.62 10.43
N SER A 385 -7.05 53.21 9.81
CA SER A 385 -6.45 53.93 8.69
C SER A 385 -7.34 53.93 7.44
N ALA A 386 -8.00 52.81 7.13
CA ALA A 386 -8.92 52.72 5.99
C ALA A 386 -10.18 53.59 6.20
N ILE A 387 -10.71 53.64 7.42
CA ILE A 387 -11.81 54.55 7.79
C ILE A 387 -11.38 56.00 7.57
N ALA A 388 -10.19 56.39 8.03
CA ALA A 388 -9.67 57.75 7.89
C ALA A 388 -9.46 58.19 6.42
N GLN A 389 -9.17 57.26 5.52
CA GLN A 389 -8.96 57.54 4.09
C GLN A 389 -10.26 57.73 3.30
N GLN A 390 -11.39 57.19 3.80
CA GLN A 390 -12.69 57.27 3.14
C GLN A 390 -13.61 58.36 3.72
N LEU A 391 -13.18 59.04 4.79
CA LEU A 391 -13.84 60.24 5.28
C LEU A 391 -13.67 61.38 4.26
N PRO A 392 -14.72 62.21 4.03
CA PRO A 392 -14.56 63.42 3.22
C PRO A 392 -13.46 64.30 3.85
N GLN A 393 -12.47 64.70 3.05
CA GLN A 393 -11.49 65.70 3.49
C GLN A 393 -12.26 66.99 3.79
N GLU A 394 -12.22 67.45 5.04
CA GLU A 394 -12.71 68.80 5.37
C GLU A 394 -11.80 69.81 4.65
N ASP A 395 -12.39 70.60 3.74
CA ASP A 395 -11.75 71.79 3.17
C ASP A 395 -11.61 72.92 4.21
#